data_AF-A0A2S0U633-F1
#
_entry.id   AF-A0A2S0U633-F1
#
_cell.length_a   1.000
_cell.length_b   1.000
_cell.length_c   1.000
_cell.angle_alpha   90.00
_cell.angle_beta   90.00
_cell.angle_gamma   90.00
#
_symmetry.space_group_name_H-M   'P 1'
#
loop_
_entity.id
_entity.type
_entity.pdbx_description
1 polymer ?
#
loop_
_entity_poly.entity_id
_entity_poly.type
_entity_poly.pdbx_seq_one_letter_code
_entity_poly.pdbx_strand_id
1 'polypeptide(L)'
;MLVYNYDANMIHIIETKDDQENTFRIKVLDTQYLKKLLAVLDYFDRNNIYTDVLSYPYKDNEFKVIVRKEFYNDFLAELLKAGLLQSLKWEDPSL
;
A
#
# COMPACT_ATOMS: atom_id res chain seq x y z
N MET A 1 13.80 -2.46 9.40
CA MET A 1 12.71 -2.71 8.43
C MET A 1 11.46 -1.98 8.90
N LEU A 2 10.64 -1.44 8.00
CA LEU A 2 9.32 -0.93 8.39
C LEU A 2 8.35 -2.08 8.65
N VAL A 3 7.64 -2.00 9.77
CA VAL A 3 6.53 -2.88 10.14
C VAL A 3 5.29 -2.01 10.30
N TYR A 4 4.19 -2.45 9.71
CA TYR A 4 2.91 -1.75 9.77
C TYR A 4 1.81 -2.65 10.31
N ASN A 5 0.78 -2.01 10.86
CA ASN A 5 -0.46 -2.65 11.28
C ASN A 5 -1.64 -1.97 10.60
N TYR A 6 -2.72 -2.73 10.40
CA TYR A 6 -3.98 -2.26 9.84
C TYR A 6 -5.15 -3.01 10.48
N ASP A 7 -6.37 -2.48 10.32
CA ASP A 7 -7.58 -3.18 10.76
C ASP A 7 -7.94 -4.28 9.76
N ALA A 8 -7.70 -5.54 10.13
CA ALA A 8 -8.00 -6.69 9.29
C ALA A 8 -9.51 -6.84 9.00
N ASN A 9 -10.41 -6.18 9.74
CA ASN A 9 -11.84 -6.19 9.42
C ASN A 9 -12.20 -5.23 8.27
N MET A 10 -11.28 -4.34 7.89
CA MET A 10 -11.52 -3.27 6.91
C MET A 10 -10.73 -3.47 5.62
N ILE A 11 -9.50 -3.99 5.72
CA ILE A 11 -8.58 -4.19 4.61
C ILE A 11 -7.72 -5.41 4.87
N HIS A 12 -7.41 -6.18 3.84
CA HIS A 12 -6.46 -7.28 3.87
C HIS A 12 -5.30 -6.95 2.93
N ILE A 13 -4.08 -7.03 3.43
CA ILE A 13 -2.86 -6.74 2.66
C ILE A 13 -1.96 -7.97 2.70
N ILE A 14 -1.62 -8.49 1.52
CA ILE A 14 -0.56 -9.49 1.33
C ILE A 14 0.57 -8.81 0.58
N GLU A 15 1.78 -8.92 1.10
CA GLU A 15 2.96 -8.29 0.56
C GLU A 15 3.99 -9.35 0.15
N THR A 16 4.50 -9.21 -1.08
CA THR A 16 5.62 -9.99 -1.59
C THR A 16 6.77 -9.03 -1.91
N LYS A 17 7.91 -9.21 -1.23
CA LYS A 17 9.12 -8.43 -1.45
C LYS A 17 10.00 -9.13 -2.49
N ASP A 18 10.49 -8.37 -3.46
CA ASP A 18 11.49 -8.79 -4.46
C ASP A 18 12.68 -7.79 -4.45
N ASP A 19 13.75 -8.11 -5.16
CA ASP A 19 14.98 -7.31 -5.18
C ASP A 19 14.80 -5.94 -5.83
N GLN A 20 13.84 -5.82 -6.76
CA GLN A 20 13.57 -4.61 -7.55
C GLN A 20 12.24 -3.93 -7.18
N GLU A 21 11.21 -4.71 -6.85
CA GLU A 21 9.85 -4.23 -6.66
C GLU A 21 9.16 -4.96 -5.48
N ASN A 22 8.19 -4.30 -4.86
CA ASN A 22 7.32 -4.90 -3.86
C ASN A 22 5.92 -4.99 -4.44
N THR A 23 5.32 -6.18 -4.39
CA THR A 23 3.94 -6.38 -4.84
C THR A 23 3.01 -6.49 -3.64
N PHE A 24 1.93 -5.71 -3.67
CA PHE A 24 0.84 -5.79 -2.71
C PHE A 24 -0.42 -6.33 -3.38
N ARG A 25 -1.10 -7.25 -2.70
CA ARG A 25 -2.48 -7.61 -2.95
C ARG A 25 -3.33 -7.02 -1.84
N ILE A 26 -4.14 -6.03 -2.20
CA ILE A 26 -4.93 -5.25 -1.25
C ILE A 26 -6.41 -5.53 -1.53
N LYS A 27 -7.08 -6.20 -0.60
CA LYS A 27 -8.53 -6.41 -0.65
C LYS A 27 -9.21 -5.52 0.36
N VAL A 28 -10.18 -4.73 -0.10
CA VAL A 28 -10.92 -3.80 0.76
C VAL A 28 -12.30 -4.36 1.07
N LEU A 29 -12.62 -4.46 2.37
CA LEU A 29 -13.89 -5.01 2.86
C LEU A 29 -14.92 -3.91 3.13
N ASP A 30 -14.48 -2.69 3.41
CA ASP A 30 -15.33 -1.54 3.69
C ASP A 30 -15.26 -0.43 2.62
N THR A 31 -16.43 0.09 2.23
CA THR A 31 -16.52 1.07 1.13
C THR A 31 -15.89 2.44 1.45
N GLN A 32 -15.79 2.84 2.72
CA GLN A 32 -15.07 4.05 3.13
C GLN A 32 -13.56 3.88 2.93
N TYR A 33 -13.04 2.70 3.26
CA TYR A 33 -11.64 2.35 3.01
C TYR A 33 -11.32 2.26 1.51
N LEU A 34 -12.30 1.87 0.70
CA LEU A 34 -12.10 1.81 -0.76
C LEU A 34 -11.84 3.21 -1.32
N LYS A 35 -12.61 4.20 -0.90
CA LYS A 35 -12.40 5.60 -1.30
C LYS A 35 -11.03 6.11 -0.90
N LYS A 36 -10.56 5.76 0.31
CA LYS A 36 -9.22 6.12 0.80
C LYS A 36 -8.12 5.47 -0.05
N LEU A 37 -8.25 4.18 -0.37
CA LEU A 37 -7.28 3.48 -1.22
C LEU A 37 -7.22 4.10 -2.61
N LEU A 38 -8.37 4.34 -3.24
CA LEU A 38 -8.42 4.98 -4.56
C LEU A 38 -7.76 6.36 -4.56
N ALA A 39 -7.88 7.15 -3.48
CA ALA A 39 -7.20 8.43 -3.36
C ALA A 39 -5.66 8.29 -3.28
N VAL A 40 -5.16 7.26 -2.58
CA VAL A 40 -3.72 6.95 -2.56
C VAL A 40 -3.23 6.53 -3.95
N LEU A 41 -3.98 5.68 -4.64
CA LEU A 41 -3.61 5.24 -5.99
C LEU A 41 -3.63 6.41 -7.00
N ASP A 42 -4.64 7.28 -6.93
CA ASP A 42 -4.74 8.50 -7.76
C ASP A 42 -3.61 9.49 -7.47
N TYR A 43 -3.14 9.59 -6.21
CA TYR A 43 -1.97 10.39 -5.86
C TYR A 43 -0.72 9.92 -6.61
N PHE A 44 -0.44 8.62 -6.63
CA PHE A 44 0.73 8.09 -7.34
C PHE A 44 0.57 8.17 -8.87
N ASP A 45 -0.63 7.92 -9.40
CA ASP A 45 -0.90 8.02 -10.84
C ASP A 45 -0.67 9.44 -11.39
N ARG A 46 -0.94 10.46 -10.57
CA ARG A 46 -0.78 11.88 -10.94
C ARG A 46 0.59 12.47 -10.58
N ASN A 47 1.44 11.73 -9.87
CA ASN A 47 2.77 12.23 -9.54
C ASN A 47 3.65 12.30 -10.79
N ASN A 48 4.71 13.13 -10.72
CA ASN A 48 5.63 13.35 -11.85
C ASN A 48 6.41 12.10 -12.28
N ILE A 49 6.31 10.98 -11.54
CA ILE A 49 7.02 9.72 -11.80
C ILE A 49 5.99 8.62 -12.03
N TYR A 50 5.42 8.56 -13.23
CA TYR A 50 4.35 7.64 -13.66
C TYR A 50 4.57 6.12 -13.39
N THR A 51 5.77 5.70 -12.99
CA THR A 51 6.12 4.28 -12.79
C THR A 51 6.55 3.95 -11.36
N ASP A 52 6.38 4.89 -10.42
CA ASP A 52 6.71 4.68 -9.01
C ASP A 52 5.81 3.64 -8.35
N VAL A 53 4.50 3.70 -8.64
CA VAL A 53 3.48 2.77 -8.16
C VAL A 53 2.49 2.46 -9.29
N LEU A 54 2.47 1.21 -9.75
CA LEU A 54 1.47 0.73 -10.72
C LEU A 54 0.33 0.05 -9.98
N SER A 55 -0.92 0.35 -10.37
CA SER A 55 -2.10 -0.26 -9.76
C SER A 55 -3.01 -0.93 -10.79
N TYR A 56 -3.48 -2.13 -10.46
CA TYR A 56 -4.37 -2.93 -11.29
C TYR A 56 -5.59 -3.36 -10.47
N PRO A 57 -6.79 -2.86 -10.77
CA PRO A 57 -8.01 -3.32 -10.11
C PRO A 57 -8.39 -4.73 -10.57
N TYR A 58 -8.86 -5.54 -9.63
CA TYR A 58 -9.51 -6.83 -9.84
C TYR A 58 -10.98 -6.75 -9.41
N LYS A 59 -11.69 -7.88 -9.48
CA LYS A 59 -13.04 -8.01 -8.94
C LYS A 59 -13.02 -7.88 -7.41
N ASP A 60 -14.20 -7.65 -6.82
CA ASP A 60 -14.43 -7.68 -5.36
C ASP A 60 -13.54 -6.72 -4.55
N ASN A 61 -13.29 -5.52 -5.09
CA ASN A 61 -12.48 -4.46 -4.45
C ASN A 61 -11.06 -4.92 -4.08
N GLU A 62 -10.49 -5.80 -4.91
CA GLU A 62 -9.09 -6.20 -4.80
C GLU A 62 -8.22 -5.43 -5.80
N PHE A 63 -7.01 -5.07 -5.38
CA PHE A 63 -6.03 -4.36 -6.19
C PHE A 63 -4.69 -5.08 -6.10
N LYS A 64 -4.01 -5.25 -7.24
CA LYS A 64 -2.57 -5.48 -7.25
C LYS A 64 -1.88 -4.15 -7.39
N VAL A 65 -0.96 -3.87 -6.47
CA VAL A 65 -0.13 -2.67 -6.49
C VAL A 65 1.32 -3.11 -6.58
N ILE A 66 2.06 -2.59 -7.54
CA ILE A 66 3.48 -2.86 -7.74
C ILE A 66 4.22 -1.57 -7.44
N VAL A 67 5.09 -1.61 -6.43
CA VAL A 67 5.81 -0.45 -5.91
C VAL A 67 7.30 -0.67 -6.13
N ARG A 68 7.96 0.25 -6.85
CA ARG A 68 9.42 0.21 -6.98
C ARG A 68 10.07 0.34 -5.60
N LYS A 69 11.18 -0.37 -5.38
CA LYS A 69 11.82 -0.46 -4.07
C LYS A 69 12.12 0.90 -3.41
N GLU A 70 12.51 1.89 -4.20
CA GLU A 70 12.82 3.24 -3.72
C GLU A 70 11.61 4.02 -3.18
N PHE A 71 10.39 3.67 -3.64
CA PHE A 71 9.12 4.29 -3.21
C PHE A 71 8.37 3.47 -2.16
N TYR A 72 8.94 2.36 -1.69
CA TYR A 72 8.27 1.49 -0.71
C TYR A 72 7.84 2.25 0.55
N ASN A 73 8.75 3.04 1.12
CA ASN A 73 8.47 3.80 2.33
C ASN A 73 7.42 4.90 2.07
N ASP A 74 7.49 5.56 0.91
CA ASP A 74 6.55 6.61 0.53
C ASP A 74 5.14 6.04 0.34
N PHE A 75 5.02 4.87 -0.29
CA PHE A 75 3.76 4.15 -0.42
C PHE A 75 3.15 3.82 0.94
N LEU A 76 3.93 3.25 1.86
CA LEU A 76 3.45 2.96 3.22
C LEU A 76 3.07 4.25 3.98
N ALA A 77 3.80 5.35 3.78
CA ALA A 77 3.49 6.63 4.40
C ALA A 77 2.16 7.22 3.90
N GLU A 78 1.88 7.15 2.60
CA GLU A 78 0.59 7.61 2.06
C GLU A 78 -0.58 6.71 2.49
N LEU A 79 -0.37 5.39 2.61
CA LEU A 79 -1.38 4.50 3.20
C LEU A 79 -1.66 4.86 4.68
N LEU A 80 -0.64 5.21 5.46
CA LEU A 80 -0.79 5.67 6.84
C LEU A 80 -1.53 7.01 6.91
N LYS A 81 -1.15 7.99 6.09
CA LYS A 81 -1.78 9.32 6.02
C LYS A 81 -3.25 9.24 5.62
N ALA A 82 -3.61 8.32 4.73
CA ALA A 82 -5.00 8.04 4.37
C ALA A 82 -5.77 7.27 5.46
N GLY A 83 -5.09 6.80 6.51
CA GLY A 83 -5.68 6.00 7.58
C GLY A 83 -6.08 4.59 7.12
N LEU A 84 -5.37 4.04 6.13
CA LEU A 84 -5.46 2.62 5.73
C LEU A 84 -4.56 1.75 6.60
N LEU A 85 -3.42 2.30 7.04
CA LEU A 85 -2.59 1.73 8.11
C LEU A 85 -2.89 2.45 9.41
N GLN A 86 -2.84 1.72 10.52
CA GLN A 86 -3.01 2.25 11.88
C GLN A 86 -1.68 2.68 12.49
N SER A 87 -0.58 2.04 12.08
CA SER A 87 0.76 2.36 12.58
C SER A 87 1.83 1.96 11.58
N LEU A 88 2.96 2.67 11.64
CA LEU A 88 4.19 2.36 10.92
C LEU A 88 5.36 2.52 11.89
N LYS A 89 6.20 1.50 12.03
CA LYS A 89 7.32 1.47 12.97
C LYS A 89 8.58 0.97 12.30
N TRP A 90 9.72 1.54 12.69
CA TRP A 90 11.02 0.98 12.36
C TRP A 90 11.37 -0.11 13.36
N GLU A 91 11.55 -1.34 12.89
CA GLU A 91 12.14 -2.42 13.65
C GLU A 91 13.60 -2.60 13.24
N ASP A 92 14.48 -2.77 14.23
CA ASP A 92 15.89 -3.05 14.01
C ASP A 92 16.03 -4.55 13.67
N PRO A 93 16.63 -4.92 12.52
CA PRO A 93 16.87 -6.32 12.20
C PRO A 93 17.85 -7.04 13.14
N SER A 94 18.49 -6.32 14.07
CA SER A 94 19.46 -6.86 15.04
C SER A 94 18.88 -7.22 16.42
N LEU A 95 17.57 -7.03 16.62
CA LEU A 95 16.80 -7.48 17.79
C LEU A 95 15.98 -8.73 17.46
#